data_AF-A0A964XDJ2-F1
#
_entry.id   AF-A0A964XDJ2-F1
#
_cell.length_a   1.000
_cell.length_b   1.000
_cell.length_c   1.000
_cell.angle_alpha   90.00
_cell.angle_beta   90.00
_cell.angle_gamma   90.00
#
_symmetry.space_group_name_H-M   'P 1'
#
loop_
_entity.id
_entity.type
_entity.pdbx_description
1 polymer ?
#
loop_
_entity_poly.entity_id
_entity_poly.type
_entity_poly.pdbx_seq_one_letter_code
_entity_poly.pdbx_strand_id
1 'polypeptide(L)' 'MFTGLVTDVGTVAKAEHRNGLTRFQIESGFPLEEIALGASILHSGVCLTVVERQEGERGARFAVEA' A
#
# COMPACT_ATOMS: atom_id res chain seq x y z
N MET A 1 -2.27 -6.74 13.13
CA MET A 1 -2.91 -8.09 13.13
C MET A 1 -4.06 -8.05 12.15
N PHE A 2 -4.30 -9.12 11.39
CA PHE A 2 -5.31 -9.18 10.33
C PHE A 2 -6.19 -10.42 10.47
N THR A 3 -7.46 -10.35 10.05
CA THR A 3 -8.41 -11.47 10.08
C THR A 3 -8.49 -12.25 8.76
N GLY A 4 -7.89 -11.72 7.69
CA GLY A 4 -7.95 -12.31 6.35
C GLY A 4 -9.19 -11.90 5.52
N LEU A 5 -10.05 -11.02 6.03
CA LEU A 5 -11.14 -10.43 5.25
C LEU A 5 -10.61 -9.30 4.37
N VAL A 6 -10.66 -9.49 3.05
CA VAL A 6 -10.24 -8.47 2.08
C VAL A 6 -11.31 -7.39 1.97
N THR A 7 -10.92 -6.13 2.14
CA THR A 7 -11.82 -4.96 2.14
C THR A 7 -11.65 -4.03 0.94
N ASP A 8 -10.57 -4.16 0.18
CA ASP A 8 -10.34 -3.44 -1.07
C ASP A 8 -9.49 -4.29 -2.04
N VAL A 9 -9.60 -3.99 -3.34
CA VAL A 9 -8.72 -4.52 -4.39
C VAL A 9 -7.91 -3.35 -4.96
N GLY A 10 -6.71 -3.16 -4.42
CA GLY A 10 -5.77 -2.15 -4.90
C GLY A 10 -5.14 -2.50 -6.25
N THR A 11 -4.63 -1.49 -6.95
CA THR A 11 -3.91 -1.63 -8.22
C THR A 11 -2.45 -1.27 -8.04
N VAL A 12 -1.53 -2.11 -8.54
CA VAL A 12 -0.11 -1.77 -8.57
C VAL A 12 0.13 -0.73 -9.67
N ALA A 13 0.32 0.52 -9.28
CA ALA A 13 0.60 1.62 -10.19
C ALA A 13 2.06 1.62 -10.66
N LYS A 14 2.97 1.12 -9.82
CA LYS A 14 4.41 1.07 -10.13
C LYS A 14 5.11 -0.02 -9.32
N ALA A 15 6.14 -0.63 -9.91
CA ALA A 15 7.07 -1.52 -9.22
C ALA A 15 8.50 -1.18 -9.65
N GLU A 16 9.38 -0.86 -8.71
CA GLU A 16 10.77 -0.49 -8.98
C GLU A 16 11.74 -1.22 -8.07
N HIS A 17 12.76 -1.84 -8.65
CA HIS A 17 13.83 -2.47 -7.88
C HIS A 17 14.87 -1.42 -7.45
N ARG A 18 15.17 -1.34 -6.15
CA ARG A 18 16.11 -0.39 -5.54
C ARG A 18 16.81 -1.03 -4.35
N ASN A 19 18.14 -1.01 -4.34
CA ASN A 19 18.96 -1.45 -3.20
C ASN A 19 18.61 -2.86 -2.67
N GLY A 20 18.26 -3.79 -3.57
CA GLY A 20 17.90 -5.16 -3.19
C GLY A 20 16.44 -5.36 -2.77
N LEU A 21 15.64 -4.29 -2.70
CA LEU A 21 14.20 -4.34 -2.43
C LEU A 21 13.39 -3.92 -3.66
N THR A 22 12.13 -4.29 -3.72
CA THR A 22 11.16 -3.76 -4.68
C THR A 22 10.23 -2.79 -4.00
N ARG A 23 10.26 -1.53 -4.44
CA ARG A 23 9.29 -0.53 -4.04
C ARG A 23 8.04 -0.64 -4.91
N PHE A 24 6.90 -0.90 -4.28
CA PHE A 24 5.60 -0.92 -4.94
C PHE A 24 4.83 0.35 -4.61
N GLN A 25 4.21 0.95 -5.63
CA GLN A 25 3.22 2.00 -5.47
C GLN A 25 1.83 1.42 -5.74
N ILE A 26 0.93 1.57 -4.79
CA ILE A 26 -0.41 1.00 -4.82
C ILE A 26 -1.43 2.13 -4.85
N GLU A 27 -2.39 2.03 -5.77
CA GLU A 27 -3.63 2.80 -5.80
C GLU A 27 -4.71 2.02 -5.06
N SER A 28 -5.43 2.66 -4.15
CA SER A 28 -6.47 2.03 -3.33
C SER A 28 -7.73 2.89 -3.24
N GLY A 29 -8.84 2.26 -2.87
CA GLY A 29 -10.10 2.94 -2.58
C GLY A 29 -10.20 3.53 -1.17
N PHE A 30 -9.20 3.33 -0.31
CA PHE A 30 -9.21 3.88 1.04
C PHE A 30 -9.01 5.39 1.03
N PRO A 31 -9.68 6.15 1.90
CA PRO A 31 -9.37 7.57 2.12
C PRO A 31 -7.93 7.75 2.60
N LEU A 32 -7.26 8.82 2.18
CA LEU A 32 -5.87 9.10 2.57
C LEU A 32 -5.71 9.26 4.09
N GLU A 33 -6.68 9.86 4.75
CA GLU A 33 -6.73 10.08 6.19
C GLU A 33 -6.75 8.77 7.00
N GLU A 34 -7.23 7.67 6.42
CA GLU A 34 -7.25 6.35 7.08
C GLU A 34 -5.90 5.63 6.97
N ILE A 35 -5.04 6.04 6.03
CA ILE A 35 -3.71 5.46 5.85
C ILE A 35 -2.66 6.37 6.51
N ALA A 36 -2.09 5.91 7.62
CA ALA A 36 -0.96 6.58 8.25
C ALA A 36 0.39 6.13 7.65
N LEU A 37 1.41 7.00 7.71
CA LEU A 37 2.80 6.55 7.53
C LEU A 37 3.15 5.55 8.64
N GLY A 38 3.82 4.46 8.29
CA GLY A 38 4.10 3.36 9.21
C GLY A 38 2.93 2.38 9.40
N ALA A 39 1.79 2.60 8.76
CA ALA A 39 0.66 1.66 8.83
C ALA A 39 1.05 0.30 8.23
N SER A 40 0.53 -0.78 8.81
CA SER A 40 0.67 -2.14 8.29
C SER A 40 -0.54 -2.49 7.44
N ILE A 41 -0.33 -2.70 6.14
CA ILE A 41 -1.37 -3.10 5.18
C ILE A 41 -1.03 -4.49 4.64
N LEU A 42 -2.04 -5.35 4.52
CA LEU A 42 -1.88 -6.73 4.05
C LEU A 42 -2.11 -6.80 2.53
N HIS A 43 -1.04 -7.00 1.78
CA HIS A 43 -1.03 -7.07 0.32
C HIS A 43 -1.07 -8.53 -0.12
N SER A 44 -2.25 -9.04 -0.50
CA SER A 44 -2.41 -10.44 -0.92
C SER A 44 -1.77 -11.46 0.04
N GLY A 45 -1.86 -11.20 1.35
CA GLY A 45 -1.28 -12.04 2.40
C GLY A 45 0.09 -11.60 2.94
N VAL A 46 0.74 -10.60 2.33
CA VAL A 46 2.02 -10.06 2.81
C VAL A 46 1.81 -8.75 3.55
N CYS A 47 2.16 -8.72 4.84
CA CYS A 47 2.11 -7.51 5.63
C CYS A 47 3.30 -6.62 5.28
N LEU A 48 3.05 -5.43 4.75
CA LEU A 48 4.08 -4.44 4.43
C LEU A 48 3.77 -3.11 5.10
N THR A 49 4.82 -2.34 5.36
CA THR A 49 4.75 -1.04 6.03
C THR A 49 4.63 0.08 4.99
N VAL A 50 3.67 0.98 5.18
CA VAL A 50 3.53 2.19 4.36
C VAL A 50 4.70 3.14 4.64
N VAL A 51 5.47 3.44 3.60
CA VAL A 51 6.66 4.33 3.67
C VAL A 51 6.45 5.69 3.00
N GLU A 52 5.40 5.83 2.19
CA GLU A 52 4.99 7.07 1.54
C GLU A 52 3.49 7.01 1.27
N ARG A 53 2.80 8.15 1.31
CA ARG A 53 1.36 8.25 1.00
C ARG A 53 1.01 9.62 0.46
N GLN A 54 0.02 9.66 -0.43
CA GLN A 54 -0.51 10.87 -1.04
C GLN A 54 -1.94 10.62 -1.55
N GLU A 55 -2.61 11.69 -1.99
CA GLU A 55 -3.87 11.56 -2.69
C GLU A 55 -3.65 10.81 -4.02
N GLY A 56 -4.54 9.86 -4.28
CA GLY A 56 -4.63 9.07 -5.50
C GLY A 56 -5.90 9.41 -6.28
N GLU A 57 -6.12 8.74 -7.41
CA GLU A 57 -7.26 9.05 -8.30
C GLU A 57 -8.60 8.54 -7.74
N ARG A 58 -8.56 7.51 -6.89
CA ARG A 58 -9.75 6.84 -6.31
C ARG A 58 -9.85 6.95 -4.79
N GLY A 59 -8.85 7.54 -4.14
CA GLY A 59 -8.61 7.44 -2.71
C GLY A 59 -7.13 7.68 -2.45
N ALA A 60 -6.49 6.81 -1.68
CA ALA A 60 -5.07 6.94 -1.35
C ALA A 60 -4.18 6.21 -2.36
N ARG A 61 -3.09 6.88 -2.74
CA ARG A 61 -1.91 6.27 -3.35
C ARG A 61 -0.80 6.19 -2.31
N PHE A 62 -0.23 5.00 -2.10
CA PHE A 62 0.82 4.80 -1.11
C PHE A 62 1.91 3.87 -1.62
N ALA A 63 3.08 3.92 -0.97
CA ALA A 63 4.21 3.07 -1.30
C ALA A 63 4.59 2.14 -0.14
N VAL A 64 5.08 0.96 -0.51
CA VAL A 64 5.62 -0.08 0.38
C VAL A 64 6.89 -0.66 -0.24
N GLU A 65 7.73 -1.29 0.57
CA GLU A 65 8.98 -1.93 0.12
C GLU A 65 9.00 -3.39 0.59
N ALA A 66 9.38 -4.30 -0.31
CA ALA A 66 9.47 -5.75 -0.09
C ALA A 66 10.79 -6.32 -0.58
#